data_AF-A0A7X1FDR4-F1
#
_entry.id   AF-A0A7X1FDR4-F1
#
_cell.length_a   1.000
_cell.length_b   1.000
_cell.length_c   1.000
_cell.angle_alpha   90.00
_cell.angle_beta   90.00
_cell.angle_gamma   90.00
#
_symmetry.space_group_name_H-M   'P 1'
#
loop_
_entity.id
_entity.type
_entity.pdbx_description
1 polymer ?
#
loop_
_entity_poly.entity_id
_entity_poly.type
_entity_poly.pdbx_seq_one_letter_code
_entity_poly.pdbx_strand_id
1 'polypeptide(L)'
;IINENFAELDTRTAAALAKAGQGVADAAAAKVKADAAVPGTALGVSVAQLIDGLVPASQLPSFVDDVLEFPTLADFPATGETGKIYIAINDGDSPANPTRQYRWGGSAFVLIPSSPGSTDQVPEGSINQYFTQPRVRSTALSGLGALLNAAILATDTVLQAFAKLQGQLNVKLGKNEVATDSDKLGGQPASFYTAVMTGATATAGGTKGLVPAPSAGDQAKFLTGAGTYAAPSTTQTSWGGIAGVISDQADLKAALDAKPGISSLGISKKWSSGPLTWSVAGILNLTHNLGFEPAIVVVKGRYKVAANGMAIGESEFSVGILYQSAFLGVITRKPTTTTLQVQVARDGLRLSNSAGELMPVTPAQVDLVVEIWA
;
A
#
# COMPACT_ATOMS: atom_id res chain seq x y z
N ILE A 1 -49.38 9.88 -148.85
CA ILE A 1 -49.64 10.30 -147.45
C ILE A 1 -50.20 9.17 -146.58
N ILE A 2 -51.46 8.72 -146.72
CA ILE A 2 -52.02 7.68 -145.81
C ILE A 2 -51.26 6.35 -145.90
N ASN A 3 -51.01 5.83 -147.10
CA ASN A 3 -50.32 4.54 -147.28
C ASN A 3 -48.84 4.58 -146.84
N GLU A 4 -48.18 5.73 -146.98
CA GLU A 4 -46.81 5.93 -146.53
C GLU A 4 -46.73 5.96 -144.99
N ASN A 5 -47.71 6.58 -144.33
CA ASN A 5 -47.80 6.61 -142.87
C ASN A 5 -48.02 5.20 -142.28
N PHE A 6 -48.80 4.34 -142.94
CA PHE A 6 -48.98 2.95 -142.52
C PHE A 6 -47.70 2.11 -142.69
N ALA A 7 -46.97 2.29 -143.81
CA ALA A 7 -45.69 1.60 -144.02
C ALA A 7 -44.61 2.03 -143.00
N GLU A 8 -44.59 3.31 -142.61
CA GLU A 8 -43.73 3.79 -141.54
C GLU A 8 -44.13 3.22 -140.17
N LEU A 9 -45.44 3.12 -139.90
CA LEU A 9 -45.95 2.51 -138.67
C LEU A 9 -45.56 1.04 -138.57
N ASP A 10 -45.67 0.27 -139.66
CA ASP A 10 -45.25 -1.13 -139.71
C ASP A 10 -43.75 -1.27 -139.45
N THR A 11 -42.94 -0.40 -140.06
CA THR A 11 -41.48 -0.38 -139.85
C THR A 11 -41.12 -0.05 -138.40
N ARG A 12 -41.79 0.94 -137.79
CA ARG A 12 -41.62 1.29 -136.37
C ARG A 12 -42.09 0.18 -135.44
N THR A 13 -43.17 -0.52 -135.80
CA THR A 13 -43.70 -1.65 -135.02
C THR A 13 -42.76 -2.85 -135.07
N ALA A 14 -42.22 -3.19 -136.26
CA ALA A 14 -41.23 -4.23 -136.42
C ALA A 14 -39.92 -3.91 -135.66
N ALA A 15 -39.44 -2.68 -135.74
CA ALA A 15 -38.27 -2.23 -134.99
C ALA A 15 -38.50 -2.26 -133.47
N ALA A 16 -39.69 -1.87 -133.00
CA ALA A 16 -40.07 -1.94 -131.60
C ALA A 16 -40.15 -3.40 -131.10
N LEU A 17 -40.70 -4.30 -131.90
CA LEU A 17 -40.78 -5.74 -131.58
C LEU A 17 -39.40 -6.38 -131.52
N ALA A 18 -38.51 -6.06 -132.48
CA ALA A 18 -37.12 -6.52 -132.48
C ALA A 18 -36.35 -6.00 -131.25
N LYS A 19 -36.53 -4.72 -130.89
CA LYS A 19 -35.91 -4.12 -129.70
C LYS A 19 -36.45 -4.72 -128.40
N ALA A 20 -37.75 -5.04 -128.34
CA ALA A 20 -38.35 -5.77 -127.22
C ALA A 20 -37.78 -7.19 -127.11
N GLY A 21 -37.63 -7.90 -128.23
CA GLY A 21 -37.00 -9.23 -128.27
C GLY A 21 -35.55 -9.20 -127.80
N GLN A 22 -34.77 -8.19 -128.23
CA GLN A 22 -33.41 -7.98 -127.77
C GLN A 22 -33.36 -7.68 -126.26
N GLY A 23 -34.28 -6.85 -125.74
CA GLY A 23 -34.37 -6.57 -124.31
C GLY A 23 -34.65 -7.82 -123.47
N VAL A 24 -35.47 -8.75 -123.96
CA VAL A 24 -35.71 -10.04 -123.30
C VAL A 24 -34.44 -10.91 -123.31
N ALA A 25 -33.72 -10.97 -124.44
CA ALA A 25 -32.48 -11.72 -124.54
C ALA A 25 -31.37 -11.16 -123.63
N ASP A 26 -31.23 -9.84 -123.58
CA ASP A 26 -30.27 -9.16 -122.72
C ASP A 26 -30.60 -9.37 -121.24
N ALA A 27 -31.88 -9.32 -120.85
CA ALA A 27 -32.33 -9.61 -119.50
C ALA A 27 -32.04 -11.07 -119.09
N ALA A 28 -32.25 -12.02 -119.98
CA ALA A 28 -31.90 -13.43 -119.75
C ALA A 28 -30.39 -13.61 -119.59
N ALA A 29 -29.58 -12.98 -120.45
CA ALA A 29 -28.12 -13.03 -120.37
C ALA A 29 -27.59 -12.37 -119.08
N ALA A 30 -28.19 -11.25 -118.66
CA ALA A 30 -27.85 -10.58 -117.41
C ALA A 30 -28.19 -11.46 -116.19
N LYS A 31 -29.35 -12.13 -116.20
CA LYS A 31 -29.72 -13.09 -115.15
C LYS A 31 -28.71 -14.23 -115.04
N VAL A 32 -28.31 -14.82 -116.17
CA VAL A 32 -27.31 -15.90 -116.19
C VAL A 32 -25.96 -15.43 -115.63
N LYS A 33 -25.51 -14.22 -116.00
CA LYS A 33 -24.27 -13.64 -115.45
C LYS A 33 -24.37 -13.37 -113.94
N ALA A 34 -25.52 -12.90 -113.47
CA ALA A 34 -25.76 -12.66 -112.05
C ALA A 34 -25.80 -13.97 -111.25
N ASP A 35 -26.50 -14.99 -111.76
CA ASP A 35 -26.56 -16.33 -111.14
C ASP A 35 -25.18 -17.02 -111.14
N ALA A 36 -24.34 -16.78 -112.16
CA ALA A 36 -22.99 -17.33 -112.26
C ALA A 36 -21.94 -16.58 -111.41
N ALA A 37 -22.22 -15.35 -110.99
CA ALA A 37 -21.29 -14.54 -110.21
C ALA A 37 -21.01 -15.14 -108.82
N VAL A 38 -21.97 -15.87 -108.26
CA VAL A 38 -21.76 -16.70 -107.06
C VAL A 38 -22.32 -18.09 -107.34
N PRO A 39 -21.48 -19.04 -107.80
CA PRO A 39 -21.92 -20.41 -108.01
C PRO A 39 -22.49 -21.01 -106.72
N GLY A 40 -23.60 -21.75 -106.81
CA GLY A 40 -24.20 -22.40 -105.64
C GLY A 40 -23.26 -23.36 -104.90
N THR A 41 -22.25 -23.90 -105.60
CA THR A 41 -21.17 -24.74 -105.04
C THR A 41 -20.16 -23.96 -104.20
N ALA A 42 -20.07 -22.65 -104.34
CA ALA A 42 -19.18 -21.79 -103.54
C ALA A 42 -19.81 -21.38 -102.21
N LEU A 43 -21.15 -21.43 -102.11
CA LEU A 43 -21.91 -21.05 -100.93
C LEU A 43 -21.64 -22.03 -99.77
N GLY A 44 -21.19 -21.50 -98.63
CA GLY A 44 -20.82 -22.26 -97.45
C GLY A 44 -19.45 -22.92 -97.51
N VAL A 45 -18.69 -22.72 -98.59
CA VAL A 45 -17.31 -23.21 -98.75
C VAL A 45 -16.32 -22.05 -98.84
N SER A 46 -16.42 -21.25 -99.90
CA SER A 46 -15.53 -20.08 -100.12
C SER A 46 -16.26 -18.75 -100.03
N VAL A 47 -17.60 -18.77 -100.04
CA VAL A 47 -18.47 -17.61 -99.89
C VAL A 47 -19.46 -17.90 -98.76
N ALA A 48 -19.53 -17.02 -97.77
CA ALA A 48 -20.49 -17.15 -96.68
C ALA A 48 -21.94 -17.02 -97.17
N GLN A 49 -22.82 -17.88 -96.67
CA GLN A 49 -24.26 -17.77 -96.87
C GLN A 49 -24.84 -16.79 -95.84
N LEU A 50 -25.97 -16.18 -96.19
CA LEU A 50 -26.79 -15.42 -95.25
C LEU A 50 -28.13 -16.14 -95.08
N ILE A 51 -28.51 -16.39 -93.83
CA ILE A 51 -29.84 -16.82 -93.42
C ILE A 51 -30.42 -15.68 -92.58
N ASP A 52 -31.53 -15.10 -93.03
CA ASP A 52 -32.16 -13.92 -92.41
C ASP A 52 -31.18 -12.73 -92.20
N GLY A 53 -30.22 -12.57 -93.11
CA GLY A 53 -29.21 -11.50 -93.07
C GLY A 53 -27.99 -11.78 -92.18
N LEU A 54 -27.87 -12.97 -91.61
CA LEU A 54 -26.76 -13.38 -90.75
C LEU A 54 -25.98 -14.56 -91.35
N VAL A 55 -24.68 -14.59 -91.13
CA VAL A 55 -23.84 -15.76 -91.47
C VAL A 55 -24.11 -16.88 -90.46
N PRO A 56 -24.46 -18.11 -90.88
CA PRO A 56 -24.66 -19.23 -89.97
C PRO A 56 -23.42 -19.54 -89.15
N ALA A 57 -23.60 -19.89 -87.87
CA ALA A 57 -22.49 -20.15 -86.94
C ALA A 57 -21.52 -21.25 -87.42
N SER A 58 -21.99 -22.24 -88.17
CA SER A 58 -21.14 -23.30 -88.75
C SER A 58 -20.16 -22.81 -89.83
N GLN A 59 -20.39 -21.63 -90.39
CA GLN A 59 -19.53 -20.99 -91.38
C GLN A 59 -18.63 -19.92 -90.74
N LEU A 60 -18.82 -19.64 -89.44
CA LEU A 60 -17.93 -18.79 -88.68
C LEU A 60 -16.68 -19.59 -88.31
N PRO A 61 -15.48 -18.99 -88.35
CA PRO A 61 -14.29 -19.66 -87.86
C PRO A 61 -14.44 -20.06 -86.39
N SER A 62 -13.73 -21.12 -85.97
CA SER A 62 -13.89 -21.66 -84.61
C SER A 62 -13.66 -20.60 -83.54
N PHE A 63 -12.71 -19.67 -83.74
CA PHE A 63 -12.41 -18.50 -82.88
C PHE A 63 -13.51 -17.41 -82.78
N VAL A 64 -14.75 -17.75 -83.13
CA VAL A 64 -15.93 -16.93 -82.80
C VAL A 64 -16.68 -17.48 -81.56
N ASP A 65 -16.33 -18.69 -81.10
CA ASP A 65 -16.83 -19.31 -79.84
C ASP A 65 -15.71 -19.47 -78.80
N ASP A 66 -15.20 -18.36 -78.28
CA ASP A 66 -13.92 -18.33 -77.54
C ASP A 66 -13.98 -18.80 -76.09
N VAL A 67 -15.18 -19.06 -75.55
CA VAL A 67 -15.36 -19.45 -74.15
C VAL A 67 -16.12 -20.77 -74.10
N LEU A 68 -15.42 -21.84 -73.72
CA LEU A 68 -15.98 -23.18 -73.60
C LEU A 68 -16.16 -23.52 -72.12
N GLU A 69 -17.38 -23.85 -71.70
CA GLU A 69 -17.69 -24.15 -70.30
C GLU A 69 -17.90 -25.66 -70.07
N PHE A 70 -17.27 -26.17 -69.01
CA PHE A 70 -17.38 -27.58 -68.60
C PHE A 70 -17.61 -27.66 -67.08
N PRO A 71 -18.21 -28.75 -66.57
CA PRO A 71 -18.45 -28.91 -65.14
C PRO A 71 -17.15 -28.84 -64.31
N THR A 72 -16.09 -29.54 -64.73
CA THR A 72 -14.79 -29.53 -64.05
C THR A 72 -13.63 -29.52 -65.03
N LEU A 73 -12.40 -29.32 -64.53
CA LEU A 73 -11.17 -29.41 -65.34
C LEU A 73 -10.98 -30.81 -65.96
N ALA A 74 -11.49 -31.87 -65.33
CA ALA A 74 -11.37 -33.23 -65.85
C ALA A 74 -12.26 -33.49 -67.07
N ASP A 75 -13.29 -32.66 -67.27
CA ASP A 75 -14.23 -32.75 -68.39
C ASP A 75 -13.71 -32.02 -69.64
N PHE A 76 -12.56 -31.35 -69.54
CA PHE A 76 -11.95 -30.69 -70.69
C PHE A 76 -11.47 -31.72 -71.72
N PRO A 77 -11.44 -31.36 -73.02
CA PRO A 77 -10.87 -32.22 -74.05
C PRO A 77 -9.39 -32.52 -73.76
N ALA A 78 -8.91 -33.71 -74.15
CA ALA A 78 -7.52 -34.12 -73.93
C ALA A 78 -6.49 -33.17 -74.58
N THR A 79 -6.88 -32.43 -75.62
CA THR A 79 -6.07 -31.40 -76.26
C THR A 79 -6.95 -30.18 -76.49
N GLY A 80 -6.51 -29.03 -75.99
CA GLY A 80 -7.19 -27.76 -76.22
C GLY A 80 -6.80 -27.10 -77.55
N GLU A 81 -7.58 -26.11 -77.95
CA GLU A 81 -7.33 -25.26 -79.11
C GLU A 81 -6.67 -23.95 -78.67
N THR A 82 -5.69 -23.48 -79.45
CA THR A 82 -5.04 -22.20 -79.21
C THR A 82 -6.03 -21.06 -79.44
N GLY A 83 -6.03 -20.05 -78.56
CA GLY A 83 -6.94 -18.91 -78.66
C GLY A 83 -8.28 -19.09 -77.93
N LYS A 84 -8.54 -20.28 -77.36
CA LYS A 84 -9.73 -20.57 -76.56
C LYS A 84 -9.52 -20.37 -75.07
N ILE A 85 -10.56 -19.88 -74.42
CA ILE A 85 -10.74 -19.86 -72.98
C ILE A 85 -11.61 -21.05 -72.60
N TYR A 86 -11.14 -21.80 -71.61
CA TYR A 86 -11.86 -22.92 -71.04
C TYR A 86 -12.26 -22.57 -69.61
N ILE A 87 -13.53 -22.73 -69.28
CA ILE A 87 -14.09 -22.47 -67.97
C ILE A 87 -14.43 -23.81 -67.32
N ALA A 88 -13.78 -24.10 -66.19
CA ALA A 88 -14.25 -25.15 -65.30
C ALA A 88 -15.18 -24.48 -64.29
N ILE A 89 -16.49 -24.73 -64.38
CA ILE A 89 -17.51 -24.12 -63.54
C ILE A 89 -17.32 -24.52 -62.07
N ASN A 90 -16.92 -25.76 -61.82
CA ASN A 90 -16.80 -26.33 -60.48
C ASN A 90 -18.09 -26.05 -59.67
N ASP A 91 -17.98 -25.46 -58.48
CA ASP A 91 -19.12 -25.10 -57.62
C ASP A 91 -19.49 -23.60 -57.73
N GLY A 92 -19.22 -22.95 -58.88
CA GLY A 92 -19.53 -21.54 -59.10
C GLY A 92 -18.66 -20.60 -58.28
N ASP A 93 -19.27 -19.67 -57.53
CA ASP A 93 -18.53 -18.68 -56.72
C ASP A 93 -18.07 -19.22 -55.34
N SER A 94 -18.11 -20.54 -55.13
CA SER A 94 -17.72 -21.18 -53.86
C SER A 94 -16.26 -20.92 -53.49
N PRO A 95 -15.93 -20.43 -52.27
CA PRO A 95 -14.55 -20.22 -51.85
C PRO A 95 -13.69 -21.49 -51.81
N ALA A 96 -14.32 -22.65 -51.61
CA ALA A 96 -13.62 -23.94 -51.49
C ALA A 96 -13.27 -24.55 -52.84
N ASN A 97 -14.09 -24.31 -53.87
CA ASN A 97 -13.94 -24.89 -55.20
C ASN A 97 -14.56 -23.98 -56.29
N PRO A 98 -13.96 -22.80 -56.52
CA PRO A 98 -14.56 -21.78 -57.38
C PRO A 98 -14.41 -22.11 -58.86
N THR A 99 -15.21 -21.46 -59.72
CA THR A 99 -15.03 -21.40 -61.16
C THR A 99 -13.60 -20.97 -61.50
N ARG A 100 -12.95 -21.68 -62.42
CA ARG A 100 -11.57 -21.41 -62.86
C ARG A 100 -11.50 -21.25 -64.37
N GLN A 101 -10.69 -20.28 -64.81
CA GLN A 101 -10.46 -19.98 -66.22
C GLN A 101 -9.11 -20.53 -66.64
N TYR A 102 -9.04 -21.10 -67.84
CA TYR A 102 -7.82 -21.69 -68.39
C TYR A 102 -7.65 -21.29 -69.85
N ARG A 103 -6.41 -21.34 -70.33
CA ARG A 103 -6.06 -21.31 -71.76
C ARG A 103 -5.28 -22.55 -72.15
N TRP A 104 -5.33 -22.94 -73.41
CA TRP A 104 -4.43 -23.96 -73.93
C TRP A 104 -3.00 -23.44 -74.06
N GLY A 105 -2.05 -24.08 -73.38
CA GLY A 105 -0.62 -23.70 -73.38
C GLY A 105 0.23 -24.41 -74.43
N GLY A 106 -0.36 -25.22 -75.30
CA GLY A 106 0.33 -26.04 -76.30
C GLY A 106 0.51 -27.51 -75.91
N SER A 107 0.59 -27.80 -74.61
CA SER A 107 0.69 -29.17 -74.08
C SER A 107 -0.21 -29.46 -72.89
N ALA A 108 -0.72 -28.43 -72.23
CA ALA A 108 -1.60 -28.54 -71.07
C ALA A 108 -2.46 -27.28 -70.93
N PHE A 109 -3.54 -27.38 -70.16
CA PHE A 109 -4.33 -26.24 -69.74
C PHE A 109 -3.57 -25.43 -68.68
N VAL A 110 -3.39 -24.14 -68.95
CA VAL A 110 -2.73 -23.20 -68.05
C VAL A 110 -3.79 -22.34 -67.39
N LEU A 111 -3.79 -22.32 -66.06
CA LEU A 111 -4.71 -21.48 -65.27
C LEU A 111 -4.47 -20.00 -65.60
N ILE A 112 -5.55 -19.28 -65.86
CA ILE A 112 -5.59 -17.82 -65.85
C ILE A 112 -6.08 -17.44 -64.44
N PRO A 113 -5.18 -16.95 -63.57
CA PRO A 113 -5.57 -16.62 -62.21
C PRO A 113 -6.55 -15.45 -62.21
N SER A 114 -7.70 -15.62 -61.58
CA SER A 114 -8.59 -14.52 -61.24
C SER A 114 -7.99 -13.71 -60.09
N SER A 115 -8.23 -12.40 -60.09
CA SER A 115 -7.97 -11.59 -58.88
C SER A 115 -8.88 -12.12 -57.76
N PRO A 116 -8.38 -12.26 -56.52
CA PRO A 116 -9.21 -12.58 -55.37
C PRO A 116 -10.39 -11.59 -55.27
N GLY A 117 -11.61 -12.12 -55.13
CA GLY A 117 -12.84 -11.32 -55.12
C GLY A 117 -13.17 -10.68 -53.77
N SER A 118 -12.51 -11.15 -52.70
CA SER A 118 -12.59 -10.57 -51.36
C SER A 118 -11.26 -10.70 -50.64
N THR A 119 -11.10 -9.94 -49.55
CA THR A 119 -9.92 -10.06 -48.68
C THR A 119 -9.82 -11.43 -48.01
N ASP A 120 -10.92 -12.17 -47.85
CA ASP A 120 -10.89 -13.52 -47.28
C ASP A 120 -10.16 -14.53 -48.19
N GLN A 121 -10.08 -14.24 -49.49
CA GLN A 121 -9.43 -15.08 -50.49
C GLN A 121 -7.97 -14.68 -50.76
N VAL A 122 -7.48 -13.61 -50.14
CA VAL A 122 -6.08 -13.18 -50.28
C VAL A 122 -5.26 -13.88 -49.17
N PRO A 123 -4.19 -14.64 -49.50
CA PRO A 123 -3.32 -15.23 -48.50
C PRO A 123 -2.58 -14.15 -47.69
N GLU A 124 -2.60 -14.24 -46.35
CA GLU A 124 -1.86 -13.33 -45.50
C GLU A 124 -0.35 -13.62 -45.53
N GLY A 125 0.45 -12.55 -45.60
CA GLY A 125 1.90 -12.64 -45.43
C GLY A 125 2.33 -12.32 -44.00
N SER A 126 3.63 -12.36 -43.74
CA SER A 126 4.20 -11.88 -42.47
C SER A 126 4.03 -10.36 -42.27
N ILE A 127 3.88 -9.61 -43.37
CA ILE A 127 3.76 -8.14 -43.40
C ILE A 127 2.29 -7.69 -43.50
N ASN A 128 1.54 -8.23 -44.47
CA ASN A 128 0.15 -7.85 -44.72
C ASN A 128 -0.78 -8.84 -44.03
N GLN A 129 -1.36 -8.39 -42.92
CA GLN A 129 -2.25 -9.14 -42.05
C GLN A 129 -3.59 -8.42 -41.95
N TYR A 130 -4.69 -9.17 -41.96
CA TYR A 130 -6.03 -8.67 -41.77
C TYR A 130 -6.24 -8.17 -40.35
N PHE A 131 -7.08 -7.14 -40.27
CA PHE A 131 -7.71 -6.79 -39.02
C PHE A 131 -8.67 -7.91 -38.60
N THR A 132 -8.38 -8.58 -37.50
CA THR A 132 -9.33 -9.46 -36.83
C THR A 132 -9.43 -9.06 -35.37
N GLN A 133 -10.62 -9.10 -34.79
CA GLN A 133 -10.79 -8.76 -33.37
C GLN A 133 -9.90 -9.62 -32.44
N PRO A 134 -9.72 -10.94 -32.68
CA PRO A 134 -8.76 -11.73 -31.92
C PRO A 134 -7.34 -11.19 -32.02
N ARG A 135 -6.83 -10.89 -33.24
CA ARG A 135 -5.47 -10.38 -33.39
C ARG A 135 -5.28 -9.06 -32.67
N VAL A 136 -6.21 -8.12 -32.80
CA VAL A 136 -6.13 -6.81 -32.10
C VAL A 136 -5.98 -6.99 -30.59
N ARG A 137 -6.75 -7.90 -29.99
CA ARG A 137 -6.68 -8.19 -28.54
C ARG A 137 -5.40 -8.92 -28.16
N SER A 138 -4.84 -9.72 -29.07
CA SER A 138 -3.62 -10.50 -28.86
C SER A 138 -2.34 -9.76 -29.26
N THR A 139 -2.44 -8.59 -29.89
CA THR A 139 -1.28 -7.81 -30.33
C THR A 139 -0.43 -7.43 -29.12
N ALA A 140 0.79 -7.97 -29.07
CA ALA A 140 1.77 -7.59 -28.07
C ALA A 140 2.19 -6.12 -28.28
N LEU A 141 2.30 -5.35 -27.19
CA LEU A 141 2.77 -3.97 -27.20
C LEU A 141 4.31 -3.90 -27.35
N SER A 142 4.88 -4.64 -28.30
CA SER A 142 6.32 -4.61 -28.56
C SER A 142 6.75 -3.20 -28.94
N GLY A 143 7.81 -2.70 -28.29
CA GLY A 143 8.23 -1.32 -28.43
C GLY A 143 7.48 -0.32 -27.52
N LEU A 144 6.68 -0.79 -26.54
CA LEU A 144 6.21 0.05 -25.45
C LEU A 144 7.43 0.66 -24.74
N GLY A 145 7.61 1.96 -24.94
CA GLY A 145 8.79 2.69 -24.46
C GLY A 145 8.74 2.98 -22.96
N ALA A 146 9.65 3.86 -22.51
CA ALA A 146 9.68 4.33 -21.13
C ALA A 146 8.32 4.92 -20.71
N LEU A 147 7.88 4.60 -19.49
CA LEU A 147 6.67 5.16 -18.91
C LEU A 147 6.86 6.66 -18.66
N LEU A 148 5.91 7.47 -19.09
CA LEU A 148 6.00 8.92 -19.05
C LEU A 148 4.79 9.49 -18.31
N ASN A 149 5.00 10.33 -17.30
CA ASN A 149 3.89 11.07 -16.69
C ASN A 149 3.57 12.33 -17.50
N ALA A 150 2.91 12.17 -18.63
CA ALA A 150 2.56 13.28 -19.54
C ALA A 150 1.16 13.09 -20.11
N ALA A 151 0.51 14.19 -20.49
CA ALA A 151 -0.77 14.14 -21.19
C ALA A 151 -0.63 13.41 -22.53
N ILE A 152 -1.67 12.66 -22.89
CA ILE A 152 -1.80 12.04 -24.21
C ILE A 152 -2.19 13.15 -25.20
N LEU A 153 -1.46 13.22 -26.31
CA LEU A 153 -1.61 14.22 -27.37
C LEU A 153 -2.08 13.53 -28.66
N ALA A 154 -2.67 14.28 -29.58
CA ALA A 154 -3.13 13.77 -30.88
C ALA A 154 -1.99 13.21 -31.75
N THR A 155 -0.74 13.59 -31.48
CA THR A 155 0.46 13.10 -32.17
C THR A 155 1.02 11.80 -31.59
N ASP A 156 0.48 11.32 -30.47
CA ASP A 156 0.97 10.08 -29.85
C ASP A 156 0.51 8.86 -30.65
N THR A 157 1.45 7.96 -30.92
CA THR A 157 1.13 6.59 -31.33
C THR A 157 0.39 5.86 -30.20
N VAL A 158 -0.33 4.79 -30.54
CA VAL A 158 -1.05 3.96 -29.54
C VAL A 158 -0.10 3.46 -28.43
N LEU A 159 1.14 3.07 -28.78
CA LEU A 159 2.14 2.66 -27.79
C LEU A 159 2.56 3.80 -26.87
N GLN A 160 2.82 4.99 -27.41
CA GLN A 160 3.14 6.18 -26.61
C GLN A 160 1.99 6.57 -25.68
N ALA A 161 0.74 6.48 -26.15
CA ALA A 161 -0.44 6.74 -25.34
C ALA A 161 -0.56 5.75 -24.17
N PHE A 162 -0.34 4.45 -24.39
CA PHE A 162 -0.32 3.46 -23.31
C PHE A 162 0.83 3.68 -22.31
N ALA A 163 2.03 4.01 -22.79
CA ALA A 163 3.16 4.33 -21.92
C ALA A 163 2.88 5.55 -21.03
N LYS A 164 2.23 6.58 -21.61
CA LYS A 164 1.81 7.77 -20.88
C LYS A 164 0.70 7.48 -19.87
N LEU A 165 -0.32 6.72 -20.27
CA LEU A 165 -1.41 6.30 -19.39
C LEU A 165 -0.89 5.53 -18.18
N GLN A 166 -0.02 4.54 -18.42
CA GLN A 166 0.57 3.75 -17.34
C GLN A 166 1.47 4.61 -16.43
N GLY A 167 2.24 5.55 -16.99
CA GLY A 167 3.05 6.50 -16.23
C GLY A 167 2.19 7.41 -15.32
N GLN A 168 1.10 7.96 -15.86
CA GLN A 168 0.13 8.75 -15.10
C GLN A 168 -0.54 7.93 -14.00
N LEU A 169 -0.92 6.68 -14.28
CA LEU A 169 -1.52 5.77 -13.29
C LEU A 169 -0.55 5.43 -12.17
N ASN A 170 0.71 5.14 -12.48
CA ASN A 170 1.71 4.83 -11.46
C ASN A 170 1.91 6.00 -10.50
N VAL A 171 1.97 7.23 -11.03
CA VAL A 171 2.03 8.46 -10.22
C VAL A 171 0.77 8.59 -9.36
N LYS A 172 -0.42 8.44 -9.95
CA LYS A 172 -1.69 8.62 -9.23
C LYS A 172 -1.91 7.57 -8.14
N LEU A 173 -1.43 6.35 -8.34
CA LEU A 173 -1.56 5.24 -7.39
C LEU A 173 -0.39 5.12 -6.42
N GLY A 174 0.63 5.99 -6.50
CA GLY A 174 1.85 5.87 -5.70
C GLY A 174 2.61 4.56 -5.96
N LYS A 175 2.40 3.95 -7.14
CA LYS A 175 3.06 2.72 -7.61
C LYS A 175 4.29 3.02 -8.47
N ASN A 176 4.89 4.19 -8.28
CA ASN A 176 6.27 4.37 -8.69
C ASN A 176 7.15 3.64 -7.67
N GLU A 177 8.39 3.31 -8.05
CA GLU A 177 9.39 2.82 -7.08
C GLU A 177 9.59 3.80 -5.90
N VAL A 178 9.13 5.04 -6.07
CA VAL A 178 9.30 6.16 -5.16
C VAL A 178 7.91 6.65 -4.67
N ALA A 179 7.76 6.85 -3.36
CA ALA A 179 6.50 7.30 -2.75
C ALA A 179 6.09 8.71 -3.22
N THR A 180 4.79 9.04 -3.15
CA THR A 180 4.21 10.32 -3.59
C THR A 180 4.81 11.54 -2.87
N ASP A 181 5.41 11.34 -1.71
CA ASP A 181 6.09 12.34 -0.88
C ASP A 181 7.61 12.20 -0.89
N SER A 182 8.17 11.42 -1.82
CA SER A 182 9.61 11.14 -1.89
C SER A 182 10.51 12.36 -2.06
N ASP A 183 9.99 13.46 -2.61
CA ASP A 183 10.71 14.75 -2.63
C ASP A 183 11.00 15.28 -1.22
N LYS A 184 10.12 15.00 -0.25
CA LYS A 184 10.35 15.29 1.18
C LYS A 184 11.37 14.35 1.82
N LEU A 185 11.81 13.32 1.10
CA LEU A 185 12.74 12.28 1.53
C LEU A 185 14.03 12.25 0.70
N GLY A 186 14.24 13.21 -0.20
CA GLY A 186 15.40 13.21 -1.09
C GLY A 186 15.42 12.05 -2.10
N GLY A 187 14.25 11.59 -2.56
CA GLY A 187 14.11 10.61 -3.64
C GLY A 187 14.19 9.13 -3.24
N GLN A 188 13.98 8.80 -1.97
CA GLN A 188 14.04 7.40 -1.48
C GLN A 188 12.79 6.58 -1.81
N PRO A 189 12.92 5.26 -2.04
CA PRO A 189 11.82 4.38 -2.44
C PRO A 189 10.78 4.18 -1.33
N ALA A 190 9.54 3.80 -1.69
CA ALA A 190 8.44 3.63 -0.73
C ALA A 190 8.72 2.58 0.37
N SER A 191 9.56 1.59 0.08
CA SER A 191 10.02 0.59 1.04
C SER A 191 10.79 1.18 2.23
N PHE A 192 11.30 2.41 2.11
CA PHE A 192 11.97 3.14 3.17
C PHE A 192 11.05 3.37 4.39
N TYR A 193 9.73 3.53 4.18
CA TYR A 193 8.76 3.75 5.26
C TYR A 193 8.28 2.48 5.97
N THR A 194 8.37 1.34 5.30
CA THR A 194 7.96 0.04 5.84
C THR A 194 9.15 -0.76 6.40
N ALA A 195 10.37 -0.24 6.24
CA ALA A 195 11.58 -0.86 6.74
C ALA A 195 11.58 -0.84 8.28
N VAL A 196 11.39 -2.01 8.88
CA VAL A 196 11.53 -2.20 10.33
C VAL A 196 13.01 -2.02 10.69
N MET A 197 13.30 -1.07 11.57
CA MET A 197 14.64 -0.95 12.17
C MET A 197 14.91 -2.21 13.00
N THR A 198 16.03 -2.89 12.76
CA THR A 198 16.48 -3.98 13.63
C THR A 198 17.62 -3.48 14.51
N GLY A 199 17.57 -3.82 15.80
CA GLY A 199 18.59 -3.42 16.76
C GLY A 199 19.96 -4.02 16.42
N ALA A 200 21.02 -3.31 16.80
CA ALA A 200 22.37 -3.85 16.72
C ALA A 200 22.58 -4.98 17.76
N THR A 201 23.56 -5.83 17.48
CA THR A 201 24.11 -6.80 18.44
C THR A 201 25.54 -6.40 18.81
N ALA A 202 26.18 -7.15 19.69
CA ALA A 202 27.58 -6.93 20.04
C ALA A 202 28.54 -7.04 18.84
N THR A 203 28.18 -7.85 17.83
CA THR A 203 29.06 -8.20 16.71
C THR A 203 28.52 -7.79 15.34
N ALA A 204 27.27 -7.33 15.24
CA ALA A 204 26.66 -6.90 13.98
C ALA A 204 25.87 -5.60 14.18
N GLY A 205 25.98 -4.70 13.20
CA GLY A 205 25.15 -3.49 13.15
C GLY A 205 23.69 -3.82 12.89
N GLY A 206 22.79 -2.91 13.26
CA GLY A 206 21.38 -3.00 12.95
C GLY A 206 21.06 -2.59 11.52
N THR A 207 19.81 -2.77 11.11
CA THR A 207 19.32 -2.25 9.82
C THR A 207 18.72 -0.86 9.98
N LYS A 208 18.95 -0.01 8.98
CA LYS A 208 18.30 1.31 8.91
C LYS A 208 16.79 1.12 8.69
N GLY A 209 15.98 1.82 9.48
CA GLY A 209 14.55 2.00 9.22
C GLY A 209 14.24 3.49 9.03
N LEU A 210 13.23 4.00 9.74
CA LEU A 210 12.93 5.45 9.82
C LEU A 210 13.98 6.26 10.60
N VAL A 211 14.89 5.57 11.29
CA VAL A 211 15.97 6.14 12.08
C VAL A 211 17.32 5.62 11.57
N PRO A 212 18.44 6.31 11.82
CA PRO A 212 19.77 5.83 11.48
C PRO A 212 20.00 4.39 11.98
N ALA A 213 20.83 3.61 11.28
CA ALA A 213 21.17 2.28 11.73
C ALA A 213 22.10 2.36 12.97
N PRO A 214 21.81 1.63 14.06
CA PRO A 214 22.75 1.48 15.17
C PRO A 214 23.98 0.67 14.71
N SER A 215 25.17 1.06 15.13
CA SER A 215 26.41 0.34 14.79
C SER A 215 26.58 -0.92 15.64
N ALA A 216 27.41 -1.87 15.20
CA ALA A 216 27.77 -3.02 16.04
C ALA A 216 28.31 -2.52 17.40
N GLY A 217 27.85 -3.10 18.50
CA GLY A 217 28.17 -2.63 19.86
C GLY A 217 27.21 -1.59 20.44
N ASP A 218 26.23 -1.09 19.66
CA ASP A 218 25.24 -0.11 20.13
C ASP A 218 23.99 -0.75 20.76
N GLN A 219 23.98 -2.05 21.04
CA GLN A 219 22.79 -2.77 21.51
C GLN A 219 22.19 -2.22 22.83
N ALA A 220 22.96 -1.44 23.60
CA ALA A 220 22.53 -0.80 24.85
C ALA A 220 22.34 0.72 24.74
N LYS A 221 22.53 1.30 23.55
CA LYS A 221 22.36 2.74 23.29
C LYS A 221 20.93 3.04 22.87
N PHE A 222 20.50 4.30 23.03
CA PHE A 222 19.23 4.80 22.52
C PHE A 222 19.45 5.96 21.56
N LEU A 223 18.51 6.15 20.64
CA LEU A 223 18.50 7.29 19.74
C LEU A 223 18.15 8.57 20.51
N THR A 224 18.96 9.61 20.38
CA THR A 224 18.71 10.91 21.01
C THR A 224 18.10 11.92 20.04
N GLY A 225 17.65 13.07 20.56
CA GLY A 225 17.21 14.20 19.74
C GLY A 225 18.30 14.79 18.84
N ALA A 226 19.57 14.43 19.05
CA ALA A 226 20.67 14.78 18.14
C ALA A 226 20.73 13.88 16.88
N GLY A 227 19.86 12.87 16.78
CA GLY A 227 19.84 11.92 15.66
C GLY A 227 20.95 10.86 15.72
N THR A 228 21.61 10.70 16.87
CA THR A 228 22.69 9.73 17.08
C THR A 228 22.39 8.80 18.25
N TYR A 229 22.88 7.56 18.18
CA TYR A 229 22.78 6.60 19.28
C TYR A 229 23.76 6.95 20.40
N ALA A 230 23.24 7.18 21.59
CA ALA A 230 24.03 7.49 22.78
C ALA A 230 23.80 6.46 23.89
N ALA A 231 24.84 6.23 24.69
CA ALA A 231 24.70 5.42 25.89
C ALA A 231 23.81 6.14 26.93
N PRO A 232 23.11 5.41 27.79
CA PRO A 232 22.48 5.99 28.96
C PRO A 232 23.48 6.77 29.79
N SER A 233 23.06 7.96 30.24
CA SER A 233 23.85 8.80 31.13
C SER A 233 24.20 7.98 32.37
N THR A 234 25.48 7.65 32.52
CA THR A 234 26.03 7.07 33.75
C THR A 234 26.16 8.11 34.85
N THR A 235 26.01 9.39 34.49
CA THR A 235 25.94 10.50 35.43
C THR A 235 24.50 10.60 35.95
N GLN A 236 24.12 9.70 36.87
CA GLN A 236 22.99 9.99 37.75
C GLN A 236 23.43 11.13 38.67
N THR A 237 22.87 12.33 38.47
CA THR A 237 22.93 13.38 39.49
C THR A 237 22.11 12.92 40.68
N SER A 238 22.77 12.16 41.54
CA SER A 238 22.44 11.86 42.93
C SER A 238 20.99 12.10 43.32
N TRP A 239 20.18 11.04 43.34
CA TRP A 239 18.88 11.11 44.01
C TRP A 239 19.12 11.08 45.52
N GLY A 240 19.29 12.27 46.12
CA GLY A 240 19.49 12.41 47.57
C GLY A 240 20.82 11.91 48.12
N GLY A 241 21.92 11.93 47.35
CA GLY A 241 23.24 11.46 47.80
C GLY A 241 23.61 10.05 47.35
N ILE A 242 22.69 9.35 46.68
CA ILE A 242 22.89 7.97 46.22
C ILE A 242 23.47 7.99 44.80
N ALA A 243 24.68 7.45 44.65
CA ALA A 243 25.39 7.36 43.39
C ALA A 243 25.53 5.88 43.02
N GLY A 244 25.21 5.49 41.79
CA GLY A 244 25.33 4.10 41.35
C GLY A 244 24.16 3.60 40.49
N VAL A 245 24.19 2.31 40.19
CA VAL A 245 23.11 1.57 39.51
C VAL A 245 22.19 0.97 40.58
N ILE A 246 20.94 0.61 40.25
CA ILE A 246 19.99 -0.04 41.19
C ILE A 246 20.55 -1.32 41.85
N SER A 247 21.62 -1.91 41.32
CA SER A 247 22.36 -3.02 41.93
C SER A 247 23.04 -2.66 43.25
N ASP A 248 23.21 -1.37 43.54
CA ASP A 248 24.05 -0.90 44.64
C ASP A 248 23.31 -0.84 45.98
N GLN A 249 22.10 -1.41 46.11
CA GLN A 249 21.21 -1.44 47.31
C GLN A 249 21.87 -1.64 48.69
N ALA A 250 23.11 -2.14 48.74
CA ALA A 250 23.97 -2.04 49.91
C ALA A 250 24.15 -0.60 50.42
N ASP A 251 24.15 0.40 49.54
CA ASP A 251 24.25 1.83 49.83
C ASP A 251 23.00 2.39 50.51
N LEU A 252 21.82 2.02 50.03
CA LEU A 252 20.51 2.34 50.59
C LEU A 252 20.38 1.73 51.98
N LYS A 253 20.77 0.47 52.12
CA LYS A 253 20.79 -0.21 53.42
C LYS A 253 21.76 0.47 54.38
N ALA A 254 22.99 0.77 53.94
CA ALA A 254 23.98 1.44 54.77
C ALA A 254 23.55 2.86 55.16
N ALA A 255 22.96 3.62 54.24
CA ALA A 255 22.46 4.97 54.49
C ALA A 255 21.28 4.98 55.46
N LEU A 256 20.38 3.98 55.37
CA LEU A 256 19.27 3.80 56.29
C LEU A 256 19.75 3.33 57.67
N ASP A 257 20.65 2.34 57.72
CA ASP A 257 21.24 1.82 58.96
C ASP A 257 22.07 2.89 59.68
N ALA A 258 22.65 3.85 58.96
CA ALA A 258 23.40 4.97 59.53
C ALA A 258 22.51 6.06 60.17
N LYS A 259 21.18 6.05 59.94
CA LYS A 259 20.26 6.96 60.62
C LYS A 259 20.01 6.50 62.05
N PRO A 260 20.00 7.41 63.05
CA PRO A 260 19.72 7.04 64.44
C PRO A 260 18.33 6.39 64.56
N GLY A 261 18.28 5.16 65.06
CA GLY A 261 17.02 4.45 65.30
C GLY A 261 16.23 5.07 66.45
N ILE A 262 14.92 4.83 66.51
CA ILE A 262 14.01 5.41 67.54
C ILE A 262 14.52 5.18 68.97
N SER A 263 15.16 4.03 69.24
CA SER A 263 15.75 3.69 70.54
C SER A 263 16.92 4.57 70.98
N SER A 264 17.52 5.31 70.04
CA SER A 264 18.59 6.28 70.28
C SER A 264 18.08 7.71 70.48
N LEU A 265 16.77 7.94 70.33
CA LEU A 265 16.12 9.21 70.64
C LEU A 265 15.66 9.20 72.11
N GLY A 266 15.90 10.29 72.86
CA GLY A 266 15.54 10.39 74.28
C GLY A 266 14.05 10.17 74.58
N ILE A 267 13.20 10.52 73.61
CA ILE A 267 11.73 10.63 73.72
C ILE A 267 10.99 9.35 74.13
N SER A 268 11.63 8.17 74.05
CA SER A 268 11.03 6.89 74.42
C SER A 268 11.50 6.33 75.76
N LYS A 269 12.40 7.00 76.48
CA LYS A 269 12.98 6.49 77.73
C LYS A 269 12.27 7.08 78.95
N LYS A 270 11.74 6.18 79.80
CA LYS A 270 11.09 6.51 81.07
C LYS A 270 11.79 5.80 82.23
N TRP A 271 11.91 6.48 83.37
CA TRP A 271 12.34 5.88 84.65
C TRP A 271 11.38 6.26 85.78
N SER A 272 11.27 5.40 86.79
CA SER A 272 10.49 5.65 88.00
C SER A 272 11.27 5.20 89.24
N SER A 273 11.28 6.02 90.28
CA SER A 273 12.05 5.74 91.50
C SER A 273 11.43 4.68 92.41
N GLY A 274 10.14 4.36 92.22
CA GLY A 274 9.34 3.76 93.29
C GLY A 274 9.17 4.70 94.50
N PRO A 275 8.55 4.25 95.61
CA PRO A 275 8.33 5.06 96.80
C PRO A 275 9.64 5.41 97.52
N LEU A 276 9.80 6.68 97.87
CA LEU A 276 10.96 7.23 98.56
C LEU A 276 10.50 7.95 99.83
N THR A 277 11.09 7.56 100.96
CA THR A 277 10.96 8.33 102.20
C THR A 277 11.80 9.61 102.11
N TRP A 278 11.33 10.67 102.76
CA TRP A 278 11.92 12.00 102.66
C TRP A 278 12.00 12.68 104.04
N SER A 279 12.73 13.80 104.11
CA SER A 279 12.80 14.65 105.31
C SER A 279 12.67 16.11 104.91
N VAL A 280 12.20 16.95 105.83
CA VAL A 280 12.15 18.40 105.62
C VAL A 280 13.55 18.94 105.36
N ALA A 281 13.70 19.83 104.38
CA ALA A 281 15.00 20.32 103.86
C ALA A 281 15.96 19.23 103.33
N GLY A 282 15.52 17.97 103.22
CA GLY A 282 16.33 16.85 102.76
C GLY A 282 16.54 16.84 101.25
N ILE A 283 17.63 16.20 100.81
CA ILE A 283 17.95 15.99 99.40
C ILE A 283 17.92 14.49 99.10
N LEU A 284 17.09 14.10 98.13
CA LEU A 284 17.05 12.76 97.56
C LEU A 284 17.96 12.72 96.34
N ASN A 285 18.91 11.77 96.33
CA ASN A 285 19.79 11.53 95.19
C ASN A 285 19.26 10.33 94.40
N LEU A 286 18.89 10.55 93.14
CA LEU A 286 18.28 9.55 92.28
C LEU A 286 19.24 9.18 91.16
N THR A 287 19.35 7.88 90.87
CA THR A 287 20.11 7.35 89.75
C THR A 287 19.15 6.68 88.77
N HIS A 288 18.97 7.28 87.60
CA HIS A 288 18.02 6.83 86.57
C HIS A 288 18.69 6.23 85.34
N ASN A 289 19.96 6.54 85.08
CA ASN A 289 20.77 5.97 83.98
C ASN A 289 20.10 6.01 82.58
N LEU A 290 19.30 7.04 82.29
CA LEU A 290 18.59 7.12 81.00
C LEU A 290 19.53 7.46 79.83
N GLY A 291 20.72 8.00 80.12
CA GLY A 291 21.69 8.44 79.12
C GLY A 291 21.36 9.81 78.52
N PHE A 292 20.34 10.47 79.04
CA PHE A 292 19.85 11.78 78.62
C PHE A 292 19.49 12.59 79.85
N GLU A 293 19.70 13.90 79.78
CA GLU A 293 19.24 14.82 80.80
C GLU A 293 17.70 14.82 80.82
N PRO A 294 17.06 14.67 82.00
CA PRO A 294 15.60 14.70 82.14
C PRO A 294 14.94 15.90 81.45
N ALA A 295 14.14 15.64 80.41
CA ALA A 295 13.31 16.67 79.78
C ALA A 295 12.07 16.98 80.62
N ILE A 296 11.51 15.95 81.27
CA ILE A 296 10.35 16.06 82.15
C ILE A 296 10.63 15.28 83.44
N VAL A 297 10.39 15.93 84.57
CA VAL A 297 10.39 15.28 85.88
C VAL A 297 9.05 15.55 86.55
N VAL A 298 8.40 14.47 87.00
CA VAL A 298 7.17 14.53 87.77
C VAL A 298 7.44 13.93 89.14
N VAL A 299 7.11 14.67 90.20
CA VAL A 299 7.16 14.17 91.57
C VAL A 299 5.74 14.04 92.09
N LYS A 300 5.42 12.86 92.62
CA LYS A 300 4.10 12.53 93.16
C LYS A 300 4.22 12.21 94.64
N GLY A 301 3.26 12.64 95.43
CA GLY A 301 3.10 12.18 96.80
C GLY A 301 2.18 10.98 96.83
N ARG A 302 2.67 9.84 97.32
CA ARG A 302 1.91 8.60 97.48
C ARG A 302 1.63 8.35 98.95
N TYR A 303 0.35 8.31 99.34
CA TYR A 303 -0.05 8.10 100.73
C TYR A 303 0.28 6.66 101.19
N LYS A 304 1.04 6.54 102.28
CA LYS A 304 1.34 5.27 102.96
C LYS A 304 0.28 4.87 103.96
N VAL A 305 -0.40 5.86 104.54
CA VAL A 305 -1.50 5.70 105.49
C VAL A 305 -2.66 6.59 105.04
N ALA A 306 -3.89 6.22 105.40
CA ALA A 306 -5.03 7.08 105.14
C ALA A 306 -4.91 8.36 105.99
N ALA A 307 -4.85 9.52 105.33
CA ALA A 307 -4.71 10.83 105.97
C ALA A 307 -5.33 11.90 105.04
N ASN A 308 -5.80 13.01 105.61
CA ASN A 308 -6.36 14.14 104.85
C ASN A 308 -7.44 13.74 103.83
N GLY A 309 -8.24 12.71 104.10
CA GLY A 309 -9.30 12.24 103.19
C GLY A 309 -8.83 11.48 101.95
N MET A 310 -7.55 11.09 101.90
CA MET A 310 -6.94 10.28 100.83
C MET A 310 -6.73 8.83 101.28
N ALA A 311 -6.88 7.88 100.36
CA ALA A 311 -6.67 6.45 100.64
C ALA A 311 -5.18 6.04 100.48
N ILE A 312 -4.82 4.89 101.06
CA ILE A 312 -3.47 4.33 100.90
C ILE A 312 -3.21 4.02 99.42
N GLY A 313 -2.06 4.46 98.92
CA GLY A 313 -1.59 4.22 97.56
C GLY A 313 -2.06 5.24 96.52
N GLU A 314 -3.04 6.09 96.85
CA GLU A 314 -3.41 7.21 95.99
C GLU A 314 -2.22 8.17 95.85
N SER A 315 -1.98 8.58 94.61
CA SER A 315 -0.84 9.41 94.24
C SER A 315 -1.34 10.72 93.68
N GLU A 316 -0.91 11.82 94.29
CA GLU A 316 -1.24 13.16 93.82
C GLU A 316 0.00 13.87 93.29
N PHE A 317 -0.20 14.72 92.27
CA PHE A 317 0.88 15.49 91.67
C PHE A 317 1.35 16.59 92.61
N SER A 318 2.64 16.60 92.93
CA SER A 318 3.29 17.79 93.49
C SER A 318 4.10 18.43 92.36
N VAL A 319 3.44 19.23 91.52
CA VAL A 319 4.17 20.11 90.59
C VAL A 319 4.38 21.45 91.30
N GLY A 320 5.61 21.95 91.23
CA GLY A 320 6.12 23.08 92.00
C GLY A 320 5.19 24.30 92.01
N ILE A 321 4.64 24.59 93.19
CA ILE A 321 3.96 25.85 93.47
C ILE A 321 4.98 26.76 94.16
N LEU A 322 5.57 27.68 93.40
CA LEU A 322 6.17 28.90 93.94
C LEU A 322 5.03 29.77 94.47
N TYR A 323 4.83 29.81 95.78
CA TYR A 323 4.07 30.89 96.43
C TYR A 323 5.01 31.71 97.30
N GLN A 324 5.01 33.02 97.05
CA GLN A 324 5.92 33.98 97.65
C GLN A 324 5.82 33.96 99.19
N SER A 325 7.00 34.08 99.82
CA SER A 325 7.33 34.15 101.26
C SER A 325 7.49 32.87 102.09
N ALA A 326 7.13 31.67 101.59
CA ALA A 326 7.49 30.38 102.25
C ALA A 326 7.78 29.31 101.18
N PHE A 327 8.90 28.61 101.31
CA PHE A 327 9.28 27.59 100.32
C PHE A 327 8.61 26.28 100.74
N LEU A 328 7.55 25.87 100.03
CA LEU A 328 6.77 24.64 100.27
C LEU A 328 6.81 23.77 99.00
N GLY A 329 7.06 22.47 99.13
CA GLY A 329 7.07 21.54 98.00
C GLY A 329 8.44 20.92 97.70
N VAL A 330 8.66 20.55 96.43
CA VAL A 330 9.88 19.90 95.95
C VAL A 330 10.51 20.67 94.79
N ILE A 331 11.84 20.67 94.71
CA ILE A 331 12.59 21.21 93.56
C ILE A 331 13.50 20.13 92.98
N THR A 332 13.53 20.06 91.66
CA THR A 332 14.52 19.28 90.91
C THR A 332 15.82 20.06 90.76
N ARG A 333 16.95 19.42 91.07
CA ARG A 333 18.27 20.04 91.06
C ARG A 333 19.26 19.12 90.35
N LYS A 334 20.25 19.74 89.68
CA LYS A 334 21.39 19.07 89.06
C LYS A 334 20.99 17.86 88.19
N PRO A 335 20.06 18.02 87.23
CA PRO A 335 19.81 16.96 86.25
C PRO A 335 21.12 16.65 85.49
N THR A 336 21.41 15.36 85.33
CA THR A 336 22.49 14.87 84.47
C THR A 336 21.93 13.74 83.60
N THR A 337 22.75 13.17 82.72
CA THR A 337 22.33 12.02 81.89
C THR A 337 22.00 10.77 82.69
N THR A 338 22.42 10.68 83.95
CA THR A 338 22.32 9.47 84.78
C THR A 338 21.69 9.71 86.14
N THR A 339 21.68 10.94 86.64
CA THR A 339 21.25 11.27 88.00
C THR A 339 20.41 12.54 88.06
N LEU A 340 19.59 12.63 89.11
CA LEU A 340 18.78 13.79 89.44
C LEU A 340 18.71 13.96 90.96
N GLN A 341 18.73 15.19 91.45
CA GLN A 341 18.44 15.48 92.85
C GLN A 341 17.03 16.04 93.00
N VAL A 342 16.30 15.60 94.03
CA VAL A 342 15.05 16.21 94.44
C VAL A 342 15.21 16.73 95.86
N GLN A 343 15.07 18.03 96.04
CA GLN A 343 15.12 18.66 97.35
C GLN A 343 13.71 18.95 97.85
N VAL A 344 13.42 18.47 99.06
CA VAL A 344 12.22 18.88 99.79
C VAL A 344 12.47 20.24 100.44
N ALA A 345 11.47 21.09 100.39
CA ALA A 345 11.51 22.41 100.94
C ALA A 345 11.68 22.44 102.48
N ARG A 346 12.15 23.57 103.02
CA ARG A 346 12.36 23.75 104.46
C ARG A 346 11.06 23.87 105.26
N ASP A 347 9.99 24.33 104.61
CA ASP A 347 8.68 24.46 105.27
C ASP A 347 7.80 23.20 105.08
N GLY A 348 8.37 22.14 104.49
CA GLY A 348 7.74 20.84 104.31
C GLY A 348 6.97 20.67 103.01
N LEU A 349 6.07 19.69 102.98
CA LEU A 349 5.23 19.36 101.83
C LEU A 349 3.76 19.58 102.15
N ARG A 350 3.03 20.03 101.14
CA ARG A 350 1.58 20.04 101.14
C ARG A 350 1.07 19.33 99.90
N LEU A 351 0.01 18.55 100.08
CA LEU A 351 -0.73 17.89 99.00
C LEU A 351 -2.19 18.27 99.13
N SER A 352 -2.91 18.28 98.01
CA SER A 352 -4.33 18.55 98.03
C SER A 352 -5.07 17.35 98.66
N ASN A 353 -6.16 17.63 99.38
CA ASN A 353 -7.08 16.59 99.84
C ASN A 353 -8.09 16.25 98.73
N SER A 354 -8.99 15.30 98.98
CA SER A 354 -10.07 14.95 98.05
C SER A 354 -11.05 16.10 97.74
N ALA A 355 -10.99 17.21 98.48
CA ALA A 355 -11.73 18.45 98.21
C ALA A 355 -10.88 19.52 97.48
N GLY A 356 -9.62 19.24 97.14
CA GLY A 356 -8.70 20.14 96.44
C GLY A 356 -7.89 21.09 97.33
N GLU A 357 -8.03 21.02 98.65
CA GLU A 357 -7.37 21.95 99.60
C GLU A 357 -5.94 21.48 99.97
N LEU A 358 -4.97 22.40 99.96
CA LEU A 358 -3.56 22.10 100.27
C LEU A 358 -3.29 21.85 101.77
N MET A 359 -3.17 20.58 102.15
CA MET A 359 -2.94 20.12 103.51
C MET A 359 -1.48 19.71 103.76
N PRO A 360 -0.90 20.03 104.94
CA PRO A 360 0.44 19.56 105.30
C PRO A 360 0.47 18.03 105.40
N VAL A 361 1.56 17.44 104.93
CA VAL A 361 1.82 16.01 105.01
C VAL A 361 3.18 15.75 105.65
N THR A 362 3.31 14.62 106.35
CA THR A 362 4.55 14.20 107.00
C THR A 362 5.21 13.02 106.28
N PRO A 363 6.52 12.78 106.48
CA PRO A 363 7.18 11.60 105.95
C PRO A 363 6.60 10.26 106.44
N ALA A 364 5.89 10.24 107.56
CA ALA A 364 5.19 9.05 108.04
C ALA A 364 3.93 8.76 107.22
N GLN A 365 3.29 9.81 106.68
CA GLN A 365 2.03 9.71 105.96
C GLN A 365 2.19 9.49 104.46
N VAL A 366 3.26 10.04 103.85
CA VAL A 366 3.42 10.09 102.39
C VAL A 366 4.86 9.74 102.01
N ASP A 367 5.03 8.91 100.98
CA ASP A 367 6.29 8.75 100.24
C ASP A 367 6.28 9.59 98.95
N LEU A 368 7.45 9.94 98.45
CA LEU A 368 7.61 10.55 97.13
C LEU A 368 7.85 9.50 96.06
N VAL A 369 7.25 9.66 94.89
CA VAL A 369 7.55 8.87 93.68
C VAL A 369 7.97 9.84 92.59
N VAL A 370 9.14 9.62 92.01
CA VAL A 370 9.70 10.46 90.95
C VAL A 370 9.65 9.69 89.64
N GLU A 371 9.00 10.27 88.64
CA GLU A 371 8.97 9.77 87.27
C GLU A 371 9.73 10.74 86.37
N ILE A 372 10.58 10.18 85.50
CA ILE A 372 11.48 10.92 84.62
C ILE A 372 11.26 10.46 83.19
N TRP A 373 11.21 11.41 82.26
CA TRP A 373 11.25 11.17 80.82
C TRP A 373 12.39 11.97 80.18
N ALA A 374 13.05 11.34 79.21
CA ALA A 374 14.11 11.94 78.40
C ALA A 374 13.59 12.41 77.04
#